data_AF-A0A9P0YRS2-F1
#
_entry.id   AF-A0A9P0YRS2-F1
#
_cell.length_a   1.000
_cell.length_b   1.000
_cell.length_c   1.000
_cell.angle_alpha   90.00
_cell.angle_beta   90.00
_cell.angle_gamma   90.00
#
_symmetry.space_group_name_H-M   'P 1'
#
loop_
_entity.id
_entity.type
_entity.pdbx_description
1 polymer ?
#
loop_
_entity_poly.entity_id
_entity_poly.type
_entity_poly.pdbx_seq_one_letter_code
_entity_poly.pdbx_strand_id
1 'polypeptide(L)' 'MLDSNMDPLLSTSSDLNTLMNGAIKTKLKIIPENIQWRRQSSVVFANMRGENMKPRISEVDLICATKGTEAWVQKLK' A
#
# COMPACT_ATOMS: atom_id res chain seq x y z
N MET A 1 -13.35 14.78 22.81
CA MET A 1 -14.67 14.84 22.15
C MET A 1 -14.40 14.65 20.67
N LEU A 2 -14.81 13.53 20.10
CA LEU A 2 -14.64 13.27 18.67
C LEU A 2 -15.73 14.05 17.94
N ASP A 3 -15.33 14.77 16.89
CA ASP A 3 -16.26 15.51 16.04
C ASP A 3 -17.29 14.56 15.42
N SER A 4 -18.52 15.06 15.28
CA SER A 4 -19.69 14.32 14.81
C SER A 4 -19.83 14.33 13.28
N ASN A 5 -18.74 14.54 12.55
CA ASN A 5 -18.73 14.64 11.08
C ASN A 5 -17.84 13.59 10.41
N MET A 6 -17.67 12.42 11.03
CA MET A 6 -17.20 11.24 10.31
C MET A 6 -18.28 10.79 9.32
N ASP A 7 -17.95 10.90 8.03
CA ASP A 7 -18.68 10.29 6.93
C ASP A 7 -19.00 8.82 7.30
N PRO A 8 -20.27 8.35 7.27
CA PRO A 8 -20.63 7.01 7.75
C PRO A 8 -20.10 5.87 6.88
N LEU A 9 -19.29 6.18 5.87
CA LEU A 9 -18.63 5.24 4.97
C LEU A 9 -17.10 5.40 5.10
N LEU A 10 -16.46 4.49 5.86
CA LEU A 10 -15.02 4.33 6.12
C LEU A 10 -14.42 5.30 7.16
N SER A 11 -13.69 4.83 8.17
CA SER A 11 -12.76 3.70 8.14
C SER A 11 -12.49 3.19 9.56
N THR A 12 -13.23 2.17 9.97
CA THR A 12 -12.73 1.23 10.96
C THR A 12 -12.06 0.07 10.22
N SER A 13 -10.98 -0.52 10.74
CA SER A 13 -10.27 -1.63 10.06
C SER A 13 -11.17 -2.84 9.73
N SER A 14 -12.34 -2.92 10.37
CA SER A 14 -13.46 -3.81 10.03
C SER A 14 -14.02 -3.59 8.62
N ASP A 15 -14.04 -2.36 8.11
CA ASP A 15 -14.68 -2.02 6.83
C ASP A 15 -13.88 -2.58 5.65
N LEU A 16 -12.57 -2.35 5.64
CA LEU A 16 -11.69 -2.89 4.60
C LEU A 16 -11.61 -4.42 4.67
N ASN A 17 -11.50 -5.00 5.88
CA ASN A 17 -11.43 -6.45 6.01
C ASN A 17 -12.72 -7.14 5.52
N THR A 18 -13.88 -6.54 5.80
CA THR A 18 -15.19 -7.01 5.34
C THR A 18 -15.33 -6.86 3.82
N LEU A 19 -14.93 -5.73 3.26
CA LEU A 19 -14.95 -5.49 1.81
C LEU A 19 -14.07 -6.51 1.06
N MET A 20 -12.83 -6.70 1.53
CA MET A 20 -11.85 -7.56 0.87
C MET A 20 -12.24 -9.04 0.95
N ASN A 21 -12.69 -9.51 2.11
CA ASN A 21 -13.12 -10.91 2.30
C ASN A 21 -14.55 -11.19 1.82
N GLY A 22 -15.34 -10.15 1.50
CA GLY A 22 -16.69 -10.25 0.95
C GLY A 22 -16.70 -9.98 -0.57
N ALA A 23 -17.18 -8.81 -0.96
CA ALA A 23 -17.48 -8.47 -2.35
C ALA A 23 -16.28 -8.64 -3.29
N ILE A 24 -15.07 -8.26 -2.85
CA ILE A 24 -13.86 -8.35 -3.68
C ILE A 24 -13.42 -9.80 -3.88
N LYS A 25 -13.37 -10.61 -2.81
CA LYS A 25 -13.04 -12.04 -2.91
C LYS A 25 -13.99 -12.76 -3.88
N THR A 26 -15.29 -12.52 -3.76
CA THR A 26 -16.31 -13.08 -4.64
C THR A 26 -16.13 -12.66 -6.10
N LYS A 27 -15.77 -11.39 -6.33
CA LYS A 27 -15.61 -10.86 -7.69
C LYS A 27 -14.36 -11.39 -8.39
N LEU A 28 -13.23 -11.43 -7.69
CA LEU A 28 -11.93 -11.76 -8.29
C LEU A 28 -11.70 -13.27 -8.44
N LYS A 29 -12.23 -14.10 -7.52
CA LYS A 29 -12.10 -15.57 -7.54
C LYS A 29 -10.66 -16.11 -7.54
N ILE A 30 -9.65 -15.27 -7.28
CA ILE A 30 -8.23 -15.66 -7.19
C ILE A 30 -7.78 -16.01 -5.76
N ILE A 31 -8.59 -15.67 -4.75
CA ILE A 31 -8.28 -15.95 -3.34
C ILE A 31 -8.93 -17.30 -2.99
N PRO A 32 -8.14 -18.30 -2.54
CA PRO A 32 -8.67 -19.62 -2.19
C PRO A 32 -9.78 -19.58 -1.12
N GLU A 33 -10.70 -20.54 -1.14
CA GLU A 33 -11.85 -20.56 -0.23
C GLU A 33 -11.43 -20.55 1.25
N ASN A 34 -10.40 -21.34 1.57
CA ASN A 34 -9.85 -21.49 2.92
C ASN A 34 -8.84 -20.41 3.33
N ILE A 35 -8.63 -19.37 2.51
CA ILE A 35 -7.70 -18.27 2.80
C ILE A 35 -8.47 -16.96 2.91
N GLN A 36 -8.13 -16.17 3.93
CA GLN A 36 -8.63 -14.81 4.09
C GLN A 36 -7.56 -13.79 3.70
N TRP A 37 -8.01 -12.71 3.05
CA TRP A 37 -7.19 -11.53 2.83
C TRP A 37 -6.87 -10.86 4.18
N ARG A 38 -5.63 -10.37 4.32
CA ARG A 38 -5.17 -9.57 5.46
C ARG A 38 -4.31 -8.43 4.95
N ARG A 39 -4.12 -7.39 5.78
CA ARG A 39 -3.31 -6.21 5.42
C ARG A 39 -1.83 -6.56 5.16
N GLN A 40 -1.07 -6.78 6.23
CA GLN A 40 0.37 -7.04 6.16
C GLN A 40 0.69 -8.17 7.14
N SER A 41 1.49 -9.14 6.69
CA SER A 41 1.97 -10.21 7.57
C SER A 41 3.26 -9.75 8.25
N SER A 42 3.25 -9.70 9.59
CA SER A 42 4.44 -9.39 10.39
C SER A 42 5.57 -10.41 10.16
N VAL A 43 5.22 -11.67 9.91
CA VAL A 43 6.17 -12.75 9.61
C VAL A 43 6.82 -12.55 8.25
N VAL A 44 6.03 -12.20 7.22
CA VAL A 44 6.58 -11.87 5.90
C VAL A 44 7.50 -10.65 5.99
N PHE A 45 7.07 -9.61 6.70
CA PHE A 45 7.91 -8.44 6.93
C PHE A 45 9.22 -8.78 7.64
N ALA A 46 9.18 -9.59 8.70
CA ALA A 46 10.36 -10.03 9.43
C ALA A 46 11.34 -10.81 8.53
N ASN A 47 10.84 -11.73 7.71
CA ASN A 47 11.65 -12.51 6.78
C ASN A 47 12.23 -11.66 5.63
N MET A 48 11.57 -10.57 5.27
CA MET A 48 12.05 -9.63 4.24
C MET A 48 12.90 -8.49 4.78
N ARG A 49 13.22 -8.45 6.09
CA ARG A 49 13.99 -7.36 6.69
C ARG A 49 15.34 -7.14 5.99
N GLY A 50 16.01 -8.22 5.59
CA GLY A 50 17.32 -8.14 4.92
C GLY A 50 17.30 -7.40 3.58
N GLU A 51 16.20 -7.47 2.82
CA GLU A 51 16.05 -6.76 1.53
C GLU A 51 15.41 -5.37 1.71
N ASN A 52 14.53 -5.22 2.71
CA ASN A 52 13.81 -3.98 2.96
C ASN A 52 14.69 -2.90 3.60
N MET A 53 15.73 -3.28 4.37
CA MET A 53 16.63 -2.33 5.03
C MET A 53 17.88 -1.97 4.22
N LYS A 54 18.02 -2.47 2.98
CA LYS A 54 19.15 -2.09 2.13
C LYS A 54 19.01 -0.63 1.64
N PRO A 55 20.09 0.16 1.65
CA PRO A 55 20.06 1.51 1.09
C PRO A 55 19.76 1.43 -0.40
N ARG A 56 18.79 2.22 -0.84
CA ARG A 56 18.30 2.27 -2.23
C ARG A 56 18.71 3.56 -2.95
N ILE A 57 19.74 4.22 -2.41
CA ILE A 57 20.18 5.56 -2.81
C ILE A 57 20.62 5.61 -4.28
N SER A 58 21.32 4.59 -4.77
CA SER A 58 21.75 4.51 -6.17
C SER A 58 20.58 4.40 -7.16
N GLU A 59 19.48 3.75 -6.76
CA GLU A 59 18.27 3.67 -7.59
C GLU A 59 17.55 5.03 -7.62
N VAL A 60 17.51 5.74 -6.49
CA VAL A 60 16.95 7.10 -6.41
C VAL A 60 17.80 8.08 -7.22
N ASP A 61 19.12 8.00 -7.12
CA ASP A 61 20.04 8.84 -7.91
C ASP A 61 19.83 8.61 -9.41
N LEU A 62 19.63 7.37 -9.84
CA LEU A 62 19.30 7.04 -11.22
C LEU A 62 17.95 7.63 -11.68
N ILE A 63 16.91 7.55 -10.84
CA ILE A 63 15.58 8.13 -11.14
C ILE A 63 15.65 9.66 -11.19
N CYS A 64 16.38 10.26 -10.25
CA CYS A 64 16.57 11.70 -10.19
C CYS A 64 17.40 12.24 -11.37
N ALA A 65 18.28 11.43 -11.93
CA ALA A 65 19.04 11.73 -13.14
C ALA A 65 18.25 11.51 -14.45
N THR A 66 16.98 11.11 -14.38
CA THR A 66 16.17 10.96 -15.60
C THR A 66 15.74 12.32 -16.17
N LYS A 67 15.67 12.41 -17.50
CA LYS A 67 15.15 13.58 -18.23
C LYS A 67 13.77 14.04 -17.75
N GLY A 68 12.96 13.12 -17.21
CA GLY A 68 11.67 13.43 -16.61
C GLY A 68 11.81 14.27 -15.34
N THR A 69 12.69 13.88 -14.42
CA THR A 69 12.97 14.66 -13.20
C THR A 69 13.57 16.02 -13.54
N GLU A 70 14.51 16.08 -14.49
CA GLU A 70 15.07 17.35 -14.97
C GLU A 70 13.98 18.27 -15.55
N ALA A 71 13.06 17.74 -16.38
CA ALA A 71 11.95 18.49 -16.94
C ALA A 71 10.98 19.02 -15.87
N TRP A 72 10.72 18.23 -14.81
CA TRP A 72 9.90 18.67 -13.68
C TRP A 72 10.58 19.76 -12.85
N VAL A 73 11.89 19.66 -12.62
CA VAL A 73 12.67 20.70 -11.90
C VAL A 73 12.67 22.03 -12.66
N GLN A 74 12.81 22.00 -13.99
CA GLN A 74 12.75 23.22 -14.81
C GLN A 74 11.36 23.87 -14.79
N LYS A 75 10.29 23.08 -14.64
CA LYS A 75 8.91 23.58 -14.58
C LYS A 75 8.53 24.22 -13.23
N LEU A 76 9.31 23.96 -12.19
CA LEU A 76 9.10 24.48 -10.83
C LEU A 76 9.87 25.78 -10.53
N LYS A 77 10.71 26.24 -11.46
CA LYS A 77 11.36 27.56 -11.43
C LYS A 77 10.46 28.59 -12.11
#